data_AF-A0A6A4HYJ1-F1
#
_entry.id   AF-A0A6A4HYJ1-F1
#
_cell.length_a   1.000
_cell.length_b   1.000
_cell.length_c   1.000
_cell.angle_alpha   90.00
_cell.angle_beta   90.00
_cell.angle_gamma   90.00
#
_symmetry.space_group_name_H-M   'P 1'
#
loop_
_entity.id
_entity.type
_entity.pdbx_description
1 polymer ?
#
loop_
_entity_poly.entity_id
_entity_poly.type
_entity_poly.pdbx_seq_one_letter_code
_entity_poly.pdbx_strand_id
1 'polypeptide(L)'
;MVLWLKGAFSPQQIRDRLLNPMDGFSKKLVAYLESCFAGDFMMGSQSEVDAMVYGMKEAMECTETPIYKLPTAPPGVCEKSCGECETCESRNDWWEKYQREVDFVDKGKGLLGTFCEKDGKCKARFPRSCYPTTIVDTDTGHIDMKKNEPWLNTVAYIIMTYLLRCNADVTLLLSGTAIKAVIAYITDYISKNLPKTYMVFETIKAVYTRNKQ
;
A
#
# COMPACT_ATOMS: atom_id res chain seq x y z
N MET A 1 3.42 -5.85 9.24
CA MET A 1 2.68 -7.11 9.12
C MET A 1 3.46 -8.01 8.18
N VAL A 2 3.57 -9.32 8.47
CA VAL A 2 4.17 -10.30 7.55
C VAL A 2 3.06 -11.26 7.14
N LEU A 3 2.87 -11.45 5.85
CA LEU A 3 1.88 -12.38 5.30
C LEU A 3 2.60 -13.60 4.75
N TRP A 4 2.21 -14.79 5.22
CA TRP A 4 2.72 -16.05 4.70
C TRP A 4 1.70 -16.67 3.74
N LEU A 5 2.09 -16.84 2.48
CA LEU A 5 1.25 -17.48 1.47
C LEU A 5 1.42 -19.01 1.56
N LYS A 6 0.35 -19.71 1.96
CA LYS A 6 0.36 -21.17 2.03
C LYS A 6 0.59 -21.76 0.63
N GLY A 7 1.56 -22.66 0.51
CA GLY A 7 1.91 -23.30 -0.76
C GLY A 7 2.84 -22.48 -1.65
N ALA A 8 3.30 -21.30 -1.19
CA ALA A 8 4.33 -20.56 -1.90
C ALA A 8 5.68 -21.29 -1.86
N PHE A 9 6.48 -21.10 -2.90
CA PHE A 9 7.87 -21.53 -2.94
C PHE A 9 8.67 -20.85 -1.82
N SER A 10 9.68 -21.55 -1.32
CA SER A 10 10.65 -20.91 -0.42
C SER A 10 11.40 -19.78 -1.15
N PRO A 11 11.89 -18.75 -0.43
CA PRO A 11 12.65 -17.66 -1.02
C PRO A 11 13.83 -18.15 -1.89
N GLN A 12 14.50 -19.22 -1.46
CA GLN A 12 15.59 -19.84 -2.22
C GLN A 12 15.09 -20.44 -3.53
N GLN A 13 13.99 -21.19 -3.51
CA GLN A 13 13.39 -21.76 -4.74
C GLN A 13 12.92 -20.67 -5.70
N ILE A 14 12.37 -19.56 -5.20
CA ILE A 14 11.98 -18.42 -6.04
C ILE A 14 13.23 -17.83 -6.70
N ARG A 15 14.30 -17.61 -5.93
CA ARG A 15 15.57 -17.11 -6.46
C ARG A 15 16.15 -18.04 -7.52
N ASP A 16 16.25 -19.34 -7.25
CA ASP A 16 16.82 -20.31 -8.19
C ASP A 16 16.04 -20.35 -9.52
N ARG A 17 14.71 -20.23 -9.46
CA ARG A 17 13.85 -20.15 -10.66
C ARG A 17 13.91 -18.80 -11.37
N LEU A 18 14.11 -17.70 -10.64
CA LEU A 18 14.32 -16.38 -11.23
C LEU A 18 15.62 -16.31 -12.02
N LEU A 19 16.67 -16.94 -11.50
CA LEU A 19 17.99 -17.00 -12.12
C LEU A 19 18.06 -17.98 -13.29
N ASN A 20 17.08 -18.89 -13.43
CA ASN A 20 17.03 -19.84 -14.54
C ASN A 20 16.31 -19.22 -15.76
N PRO A 21 17.03 -18.87 -16.84
CA PRO A 21 16.44 -18.19 -18.00
C PRO A 21 15.41 -19.04 -18.76
N MET A 22 15.43 -20.37 -18.55
CA MET A 22 14.65 -21.33 -19.31
C MET A 22 13.26 -21.61 -18.74
N ASP A 23 12.99 -21.26 -17.46
CA ASP A 23 11.74 -21.65 -16.78
C ASP A 23 10.54 -20.74 -17.14
N GLY A 24 10.78 -19.58 -17.76
CA GLY A 24 9.75 -18.56 -18.01
C GLY A 24 9.05 -18.04 -16.74
N PHE A 25 9.57 -18.44 -15.57
CA PHE A 25 9.00 -18.18 -14.26
C PHE A 25 9.04 -16.69 -13.91
N SER A 26 10.12 -16.00 -14.26
CA SER A 26 10.25 -14.55 -14.06
C SER A 26 9.08 -13.78 -14.67
N LYS A 27 8.72 -14.08 -15.93
CA LYS A 27 7.59 -13.44 -16.62
C LYS A 27 6.26 -13.70 -15.91
N LYS A 28 6.02 -14.95 -15.49
CA LYS A 28 4.79 -15.33 -14.76
C LYS A 28 4.71 -14.67 -13.39
N LEU A 29 5.84 -14.60 -12.67
CA LEU A 29 5.91 -13.94 -11.39
C LEU A 29 5.69 -12.44 -11.51
N VAL A 30 6.34 -11.78 -12.48
CA VAL A 30 6.14 -10.35 -12.76
C VAL A 30 4.67 -10.07 -13.09
N ALA A 31 4.06 -10.85 -13.99
CA ALA A 31 2.64 -10.69 -14.32
C ALA A 31 1.72 -10.89 -13.10
N TYR A 32 2.03 -11.84 -12.22
CA TYR A 32 1.29 -12.03 -10.98
C TYR A 32 1.45 -10.82 -10.04
N LEU A 33 2.67 -10.32 -9.85
CA LEU A 33 2.93 -9.19 -8.97
C LEU A 33 2.28 -7.91 -9.49
N GLU A 34 2.34 -7.63 -10.79
CA GLU A 34 1.68 -6.48 -11.42
C GLU A 34 0.15 -6.59 -11.35
N SER A 35 -0.40 -7.80 -11.28
CA SER A 35 -1.85 -7.99 -11.08
C SER A 35 -2.29 -7.71 -9.63
N CYS A 36 -1.37 -7.79 -8.67
CA CYS A 36 -1.66 -7.65 -7.24
C CYS A 36 -1.26 -6.27 -6.68
N PHE A 37 -0.17 -5.71 -7.20
CA PHE A 37 0.47 -4.52 -6.68
C PHE A 37 0.66 -3.50 -7.78
N ALA A 38 0.45 -2.24 -7.45
CA ALA A 38 0.77 -1.13 -8.33
C ALA A 38 1.23 0.08 -7.50
N GLY A 39 2.05 0.90 -8.13
CA GLY A 39 2.64 2.10 -7.53
C GLY A 39 2.16 3.39 -8.20
N ASP A 40 1.02 3.35 -8.89
CA ASP A 40 0.45 4.46 -9.65
C ASP A 40 -0.98 4.76 -9.18
N PHE A 41 -1.68 5.73 -9.76
CA PHE A 41 -3.11 5.88 -9.54
C PHE A 41 -3.91 5.04 -10.54
N MET A 42 -5.14 4.66 -10.19
CA MET A 42 -5.98 3.85 -11.08
C MET A 42 -6.64 4.66 -12.20
N MET A 43 -7.00 5.92 -11.93
CA MET A 43 -7.78 6.74 -12.86
C MET A 43 -6.95 7.66 -13.75
N GLY A 44 -5.63 7.79 -13.51
CA GLY A 44 -4.77 8.61 -14.37
C GLY A 44 -3.56 9.21 -13.66
N SER A 45 -3.19 10.40 -14.09
CA SER A 45 -2.06 11.16 -13.56
C SER A 45 -2.36 11.78 -12.19
N GLN A 46 -1.31 12.10 -11.42
CA GLN A 46 -1.45 12.83 -10.16
C GLN A 46 -2.31 14.11 -10.27
N SER A 47 -2.18 14.88 -11.37
CA SER A 47 -2.96 16.11 -11.57
C SER A 47 -4.46 15.88 -11.72
N GLU A 48 -4.85 14.80 -12.39
CA GLU A 48 -6.28 14.45 -12.58
C GLU A 48 -6.90 13.98 -11.27
N VAL A 49 -6.16 13.17 -10.51
CA VAL A 49 -6.56 12.74 -9.18
C VAL A 49 -6.66 13.92 -8.22
N ASP A 50 -5.75 14.89 -8.30
CA ASP A 50 -5.78 16.09 -7.47
C ASP A 50 -7.04 16.93 -7.72
N ALA A 51 -7.41 17.14 -8.98
CA ALA A 51 -8.64 17.83 -9.34
C ALA A 51 -9.89 17.08 -8.85
N MET A 52 -9.91 15.76 -9.00
CA MET A 52 -11.02 14.90 -8.55
C MET A 52 -11.20 14.94 -7.03
N VAL A 53 -10.10 14.80 -6.27
CA VAL A 53 -10.11 14.84 -4.80
C VAL A 53 -10.52 16.20 -4.28
N TYR A 54 -10.04 17.28 -4.91
CA TYR A 54 -10.43 18.64 -4.56
C TYR A 54 -11.94 18.85 -4.74
N GLY A 55 -12.49 18.50 -5.91
CA GLY A 55 -13.92 18.60 -6.16
C GLY A 55 -14.77 17.77 -5.20
N MET A 56 -14.33 16.56 -4.84
CA MET A 56 -15.02 15.74 -3.83
C MET A 56 -15.00 16.36 -2.43
N LYS A 57 -13.89 16.99 -2.03
CA LYS A 57 -13.79 17.66 -0.72
C LYS A 57 -14.63 18.93 -0.63
N GLU A 58 -14.86 19.62 -1.75
CA GLU A 58 -15.78 20.76 -1.80
C GLU A 58 -17.25 20.32 -1.78
N ALA A 59 -17.57 19.20 -2.44
CA ALA A 59 -18.94 18.72 -2.58
C ALA A 59 -19.47 17.93 -1.36
N MET A 60 -18.59 17.46 -0.47
CA MET A 60 -18.95 16.56 0.63
C MET A 60 -18.39 17.04 1.96
N GLU A 61 -19.14 16.81 3.05
CA GLU A 61 -18.59 17.01 4.39
C GLU A 61 -17.45 16.03 4.67
N CYS A 62 -16.54 16.42 5.57
CA CYS A 62 -15.36 15.62 5.91
C CYS A 62 -15.72 14.20 6.37
N THR A 63 -16.78 14.05 7.16
CA THR A 63 -17.33 12.77 7.67
C THR A 63 -17.88 11.88 6.57
N GLU A 64 -18.22 12.46 5.42
CA GLU A 64 -18.79 11.75 4.30
C GLU A 64 -17.74 11.18 3.34
N THR A 65 -16.47 11.56 3.53
CA THR A 65 -15.40 11.15 2.63
C THR A 65 -15.07 9.66 2.74
N PRO A 66 -14.59 9.02 1.65
CA PRO A 66 -14.19 7.62 1.64
C PRO A 66 -13.17 7.20 2.72
N ILE A 67 -12.44 8.17 3.28
CA ILE A 67 -11.45 7.94 4.35
C ILE A 67 -12.11 7.50 5.66
N TYR A 68 -13.32 8.01 5.96
CA TYR A 68 -14.03 7.76 7.21
C TYR A 68 -15.23 6.82 7.06
N LYS A 69 -15.54 6.39 5.83
CA LYS A 69 -16.61 5.44 5.54
C LYS A 69 -16.06 4.04 5.22
N LEU A 70 -16.76 3.03 5.71
CA LEU A 70 -16.50 1.65 5.32
C LEU A 70 -16.78 1.44 3.83
N PRO A 71 -15.96 0.63 3.14
CA PRO A 71 -16.19 0.31 1.74
C PRO A 71 -17.50 -0.43 1.52
N THR A 72 -18.13 -0.16 0.38
CA THR A 72 -19.35 -0.86 -0.05
C THR A 72 -19.00 -2.22 -0.63
N ALA A 73 -19.64 -3.29 -0.18
CA ALA A 73 -19.42 -4.62 -0.73
C ALA A 73 -19.75 -4.65 -2.25
N PRO A 74 -19.02 -5.44 -3.05
CA PRO A 74 -19.32 -5.59 -4.47
C PRO A 74 -20.70 -6.26 -4.65
N PRO A 75 -21.43 -5.92 -5.72
CA PRO A 75 -22.68 -6.59 -6.05
C PRO A 75 -22.43 -8.07 -6.40
N GLY A 76 -23.49 -8.88 -6.33
CA GLY A 76 -23.45 -10.31 -6.62
C GLY A 76 -22.94 -10.64 -8.03
N VAL A 77 -22.46 -11.88 -8.20
CA VAL A 77 -21.95 -12.35 -9.50
C VAL A 77 -23.12 -12.64 -10.44
N CYS A 78 -23.05 -12.15 -11.68
CA CYS A 78 -23.99 -12.54 -12.72
C CYS A 78 -23.76 -14.02 -13.10
N GLU A 79 -24.73 -14.89 -12.82
CA GLU A 79 -24.65 -16.33 -13.12
C GLU A 79 -24.51 -16.62 -14.62
N LYS A 80 -25.06 -15.75 -15.47
CA LYS A 80 -25.13 -15.95 -16.93
C LYS A 80 -23.96 -15.34 -17.68
N SER A 81 -23.09 -14.57 -17.03
CA SER A 81 -21.97 -13.83 -17.65
C SER A 81 -22.38 -13.04 -18.91
N CYS A 82 -23.60 -12.49 -18.93
CA CYS A 82 -24.22 -11.97 -20.15
C CYS A 82 -23.81 -10.53 -20.51
N GLY A 83 -23.04 -9.83 -19.67
CA GLY A 83 -22.50 -8.50 -19.94
C GLY A 83 -23.48 -7.32 -19.85
N GLU A 84 -24.77 -7.54 -20.08
CA GLU A 84 -25.77 -6.47 -20.29
C GLU A 84 -26.93 -6.44 -19.28
N CYS A 85 -26.91 -7.27 -18.23
CA CYS A 85 -27.97 -7.25 -17.23
C CYS A 85 -27.77 -6.18 -16.15
N GLU A 86 -28.81 -5.86 -15.40
CA GLU A 86 -28.78 -4.89 -14.29
C GLU A 86 -27.67 -5.21 -13.27
N THR A 87 -27.38 -6.49 -13.01
CA THR A 87 -26.27 -6.89 -12.13
C THR A 87 -24.88 -6.64 -12.74
N CYS A 88 -24.76 -6.69 -14.07
CA CYS A 88 -23.52 -6.35 -14.77
C CYS A 88 -23.28 -4.83 -14.77
N GLU A 89 -24.32 -4.04 -14.99
CA GLU A 89 -24.26 -2.57 -14.94
C GLU A 89 -23.91 -2.09 -13.52
N SER A 90 -24.62 -2.59 -12.51
CA SER A 90 -24.32 -2.30 -11.10
C SER A 90 -22.87 -2.66 -10.72
N ARG A 91 -22.31 -3.71 -11.35
CA ARG A 91 -20.93 -4.13 -11.12
C ARG A 91 -19.93 -3.19 -11.79
N ASN A 92 -20.23 -2.71 -12.99
CA ASN A 92 -19.39 -1.73 -13.68
C ASN A 92 -19.38 -0.41 -12.91
N ASP A 93 -20.55 0.06 -12.46
CA ASP A 93 -20.68 1.24 -11.62
C ASP A 93 -19.88 1.09 -10.31
N TRP A 94 -19.94 -0.10 -9.70
CA TRP A 94 -19.14 -0.40 -8.52
C TRP A 94 -17.64 -0.34 -8.79
N TRP A 95 -17.18 -0.85 -9.94
CA TRP A 95 -15.76 -0.78 -10.32
C TRP A 95 -15.28 0.65 -10.54
N GLU A 96 -16.07 1.50 -11.18
CA GLU A 96 -15.75 2.91 -11.34
C GLU A 96 -15.69 3.63 -9.99
N LYS A 97 -16.67 3.35 -9.12
CA LYS A 97 -16.69 3.89 -7.75
C LYS A 97 -15.48 3.41 -6.94
N TYR A 98 -15.12 2.14 -7.06
CA TYR A 98 -13.95 1.55 -6.42
C TYR A 98 -12.66 2.27 -6.83
N GLN A 99 -12.47 2.52 -8.13
CA GLN A 99 -11.29 3.24 -8.63
C GLN A 99 -11.21 4.65 -8.06
N ARG A 100 -12.32 5.39 -8.08
CA ARG A 100 -12.41 6.75 -7.49
C ARG A 100 -12.09 6.75 -6.00
N GLU A 101 -12.66 5.81 -5.25
CA GLU A 101 -12.44 5.73 -3.80
C GLU A 101 -10.99 5.39 -3.45
N VAL A 102 -10.36 4.48 -4.20
CA VAL A 102 -8.95 4.12 -3.96
C VAL A 102 -8.05 5.33 -4.17
N ASP A 103 -8.14 5.98 -5.32
CA ASP A 103 -7.32 7.16 -5.63
C ASP A 103 -7.59 8.30 -4.62
N PHE A 104 -8.84 8.47 -4.19
CA PHE A 104 -9.20 9.42 -3.14
C PHE A 104 -8.53 9.09 -1.81
N VAL A 105 -8.51 7.82 -1.39
CA VAL A 105 -7.90 7.42 -0.11
C VAL A 105 -6.38 7.59 -0.17
N ASP A 106 -5.76 7.15 -1.27
CA ASP A 106 -4.32 7.21 -1.46
C ASP A 106 -3.81 8.65 -1.50
N LYS A 107 -4.55 9.58 -2.12
CA LYS A 107 -4.22 11.00 -2.09
C LYS A 107 -4.67 11.70 -0.80
N GLY A 108 -5.90 11.41 -0.36
CA GLY A 108 -6.63 12.16 0.65
C GLY A 108 -6.12 11.97 2.07
N LYS A 109 -5.47 10.83 2.37
CA LYS A 109 -4.70 10.65 3.62
C LYS A 109 -3.38 11.43 3.67
N GLY A 110 -3.11 12.21 2.63
CA GLY A 110 -1.84 12.85 2.42
C GLY A 110 -0.84 11.82 1.92
N LEU A 111 -0.57 11.84 0.61
CA LEU A 111 0.84 11.86 0.21
C LEU A 111 1.50 12.84 1.16
N LEU A 112 2.50 12.39 1.92
CA LEU A 112 3.17 13.13 2.99
C LEU A 112 3.69 14.50 2.51
N GLY A 113 2.81 15.47 2.33
CA GLY A 113 3.14 16.88 2.16
C GLY A 113 3.65 17.41 3.48
N THR A 114 4.67 18.28 3.39
CA THR A 114 5.28 19.22 4.38
C THR A 114 5.54 18.76 5.83
N PHE A 115 4.84 17.77 6.36
CA PHE A 115 5.00 17.18 7.69
C PHE A 115 6.06 16.07 7.76
N CYS A 116 6.60 15.63 6.63
CA CYS A 116 7.63 14.58 6.60
C CYS A 116 9.06 15.13 6.74
N GLU A 117 9.27 16.42 6.49
CA GLU A 117 10.60 17.00 6.43
C GLU A 117 11.14 17.24 7.83
N LYS A 118 12.18 16.47 8.16
CA LYS A 118 13.13 16.83 9.20
C LYS A 118 14.49 16.92 8.52
N ASP A 119 15.14 18.07 8.60
CA ASP A 119 16.45 18.32 7.98
C ASP A 119 16.46 18.13 6.44
N GLY A 120 15.36 18.48 5.77
CA GLY A 120 15.23 18.37 4.30
C GLY A 120 15.12 16.94 3.77
N LYS A 121 14.95 15.94 4.65
CA LYS A 121 14.71 14.55 4.26
C LYS A 121 13.40 14.04 4.84
N CYS A 122 12.58 13.42 4.00
CA CYS A 122 11.37 12.79 4.48
C CYS A 122 11.71 11.54 5.31
N LYS A 123 11.25 11.48 6.56
CA LYS A 123 11.39 10.30 7.43
C LYS A 123 10.87 9.01 6.78
N ALA A 124 9.83 9.12 5.97
CA ALA A 124 9.24 8.02 5.20
C ALA A 124 9.95 7.73 3.85
N ARG A 125 11.09 8.40 3.58
CA ARG A 125 11.95 8.20 2.40
C ARG A 125 11.28 8.55 1.07
N PHE A 126 10.38 9.53 1.06
CA PHE A 126 9.92 10.15 -0.18
C PHE A 126 10.90 11.22 -0.68
N PRO A 127 11.03 11.44 -1.99
CA PRO A 127 10.43 10.68 -3.08
C PRO A 127 11.05 9.28 -3.25
N ARG A 128 10.26 8.30 -3.70
CA ARG A 128 10.74 6.94 -4.01
C ARG A 128 11.38 6.88 -5.40
N SER A 129 12.19 5.87 -5.65
CA SER A 129 12.66 5.55 -7.01
C SER A 129 11.48 5.12 -7.89
N CYS A 130 11.45 5.62 -9.12
CA CYS A 130 10.46 5.28 -10.14
C CYS A 130 11.12 4.42 -11.22
N TYR A 131 10.41 3.38 -11.66
CA TYR A 131 10.85 2.46 -12.70
C TYR A 131 9.71 2.30 -13.72
N PRO A 132 9.92 2.61 -15.02
CA PRO A 132 8.85 2.56 -16.02
C PRO A 132 8.36 1.13 -16.29
N THR A 133 9.19 0.13 -15.99
CA THR A 133 8.88 -1.28 -16.13
C THR A 133 9.37 -2.04 -14.90
N THR A 134 8.74 -3.18 -14.60
CA THR A 134 9.20 -4.07 -13.53
C THR A 134 10.53 -4.71 -13.94
N ILE A 135 11.58 -4.50 -13.14
CA ILE A 135 12.93 -5.00 -13.41
C ILE A 135 13.26 -6.09 -12.40
N VAL A 136 13.87 -7.17 -12.88
CA VAL A 136 14.43 -8.23 -12.05
C VAL A 136 15.94 -8.09 -12.10
N ASP A 137 16.54 -7.84 -10.95
CA ASP A 137 18.00 -7.87 -10.79
C ASP A 137 18.47 -9.33 -10.85
N THR A 138 19.29 -9.63 -11.85
CA THR A 138 19.82 -10.98 -12.11
C THR A 138 20.89 -11.42 -11.13
N ASP A 139 21.51 -10.51 -10.37
CA ASP A 139 22.58 -10.87 -9.44
C ASP A 139 22.00 -11.10 -8.04
N THR A 140 21.09 -10.23 -7.63
CA THR A 140 20.49 -10.28 -6.28
C THR A 140 19.17 -11.04 -6.23
N GLY A 141 18.46 -11.17 -7.36
CA GLY A 141 17.09 -11.67 -7.42
C GLY A 141 16.06 -10.67 -6.87
N HIS A 142 16.45 -9.40 -6.70
CA HIS A 142 15.53 -8.33 -6.30
C HIS A 142 14.58 -7.98 -7.44
N ILE A 143 13.34 -7.62 -7.10
CA ILE A 143 12.32 -7.20 -8.06
C ILE A 143 11.92 -5.78 -7.73
N ASP A 144 12.28 -4.86 -8.62
CA ASP A 144 11.82 -3.48 -8.60
C ASP A 144 10.55 -3.38 -9.43
N MET A 145 9.43 -3.11 -8.76
CA MET A 145 8.12 -3.02 -9.41
C MET A 145 7.99 -1.76 -10.27
N LYS A 146 7.23 -1.86 -11.36
CA LYS A 146 6.83 -0.71 -12.16
C LYS A 146 6.16 0.36 -11.29
N LYS A 147 6.61 1.60 -11.47
CA LYS A 147 6.17 2.76 -10.73
C LYS A 147 6.53 4.05 -11.43
N ASN A 148 5.54 4.92 -11.60
CA ASN A 148 5.71 6.26 -12.16
C ASN A 148 5.51 7.35 -11.09
N GLU A 149 4.69 7.09 -10.07
CA GLU A 149 4.37 8.09 -9.04
C GLU A 149 5.37 8.06 -7.84
N PRO A 150 6.26 9.05 -7.69
CA PRO A 150 7.32 9.01 -6.68
C PRO A 150 6.81 9.20 -5.24
N TRP A 151 5.63 9.79 -5.09
CA TRP A 151 5.03 10.09 -3.79
C TRP A 151 4.08 9.01 -3.28
N LEU A 152 3.78 8.00 -4.11
CA LEU A 152 2.93 6.86 -3.73
C LEU A 152 3.79 5.69 -3.24
N ASN A 153 3.27 4.79 -2.39
CA ASN A 153 3.94 3.51 -2.13
C ASN A 153 3.51 2.46 -3.17
N THR A 154 4.20 1.32 -3.20
CA THR A 154 3.70 0.17 -3.96
C THR A 154 2.67 -0.54 -3.11
N VAL A 155 1.40 -0.45 -3.51
CA VAL A 155 0.26 -0.90 -2.69
C VAL A 155 -0.55 -1.99 -3.41
N ALA A 156 -1.20 -2.83 -2.61
CA ALA A 156 -2.27 -3.69 -3.09
C ALA A 156 -3.60 -2.95 -2.94
N TYR A 157 -4.13 -2.36 -4.01
CA TYR A 157 -5.30 -1.45 -3.95
C TYR A 157 -6.50 -2.06 -3.21
N ILE A 158 -6.87 -3.30 -3.52
CA ILE A 158 -8.06 -3.93 -2.92
C ILE A 158 -7.87 -4.08 -1.41
N ILE A 159 -6.76 -4.68 -0.98
CA ILE A 159 -6.60 -5.03 0.44
C ILE A 159 -6.16 -3.80 1.24
N MET A 160 -5.12 -3.10 0.81
CA MET A 160 -4.55 -1.96 1.54
C MET A 160 -5.44 -0.73 1.41
N THR A 161 -5.70 -0.26 0.19
CA THR A 161 -6.37 1.02 0.00
C THR A 161 -7.89 0.92 0.16
N TYR A 162 -8.54 -0.10 -0.37
CA TYR A 162 -10.00 -0.18 -0.36
C TYR A 162 -10.53 -0.74 0.96
N LEU A 163 -10.04 -1.90 1.40
CA LEU A 163 -10.52 -2.54 2.63
C LEU A 163 -9.94 -1.92 3.90
N LEU A 164 -8.61 -1.75 3.97
CA LEU A 164 -7.94 -1.19 5.15
C LEU A 164 -7.85 0.34 5.13
N ARG A 165 -8.27 0.99 4.04
CA ARG A 165 -8.23 2.44 3.85
C ARG A 165 -6.83 3.01 4.05
N CYS A 166 -5.75 2.31 3.70
CA CYS A 166 -4.38 2.77 3.96
C CYS A 166 -3.43 2.56 2.78
N ASN A 167 -2.41 3.42 2.69
CA ASN A 167 -1.37 3.38 1.67
C ASN A 167 -0.09 2.72 2.22
N ALA A 168 -0.26 1.58 2.90
CA ALA A 168 0.86 0.86 3.49
C ALA A 168 1.68 0.16 2.40
N ASP A 169 2.99 0.43 2.38
CA ASP A 169 3.93 -0.16 1.43
C ASP A 169 3.97 -1.69 1.57
N VAL A 170 3.82 -2.41 0.45
CA VAL A 170 3.90 -3.88 0.41
C VAL A 170 5.14 -4.28 -0.39
N THR A 171 6.03 -5.02 0.25
CA THR A 171 7.28 -5.49 -0.36
C THR A 171 7.37 -7.00 -0.31
N LEU A 172 7.73 -7.60 -1.45
CA LEU A 172 8.02 -9.03 -1.52
C LEU A 172 9.43 -9.31 -0.99
N LEU A 173 9.51 -10.11 0.07
CA LEU A 173 10.80 -10.51 0.65
C LEU A 173 11.27 -11.82 0.03
N LEU A 174 12.15 -11.72 -0.97
CA LEU A 174 12.68 -12.87 -1.72
C LEU A 174 13.98 -13.45 -1.16
N SER A 175 14.50 -12.91 -0.07
CA SER A 175 15.74 -13.38 0.54
C SER A 175 15.53 -13.85 1.97
N GLY A 176 16.10 -15.02 2.30
CA GLY A 176 16.14 -15.52 3.66
C GLY A 176 16.83 -14.58 4.65
N THR A 177 17.85 -13.81 4.22
CA THR A 177 18.50 -12.81 5.06
C THR A 177 17.58 -11.61 5.33
N ALA A 178 16.86 -11.14 4.30
CA ALA A 178 15.90 -10.05 4.46
C ALA A 178 14.75 -10.44 5.41
N ILE A 179 14.20 -11.65 5.25
CA ILE A 179 13.16 -12.17 6.15
C ILE A 179 13.68 -12.29 7.59
N LYS A 180 14.88 -12.86 7.78
CA LYS A 180 15.50 -12.95 9.12
C LYS A 180 15.68 -11.57 9.76
N ALA A 181 16.14 -10.59 8.99
CA ALA A 181 16.32 -9.22 9.47
C ALA A 181 14.98 -8.59 9.88
N VAL A 182 13.92 -8.78 9.08
CA VAL A 182 12.57 -8.27 9.39
C VAL A 182 11.98 -8.96 10.62
N ILE A 183 12.11 -10.29 10.73
CA ILE A 183 11.65 -11.04 11.92
C ILE A 183 12.40 -10.58 13.16
N ALA A 184 13.73 -10.44 13.08
CA ALA A 184 14.54 -9.95 14.20
C ALA A 184 14.12 -8.54 14.63
N TYR A 185 13.89 -7.63 13.66
CA TYR A 185 13.41 -6.28 13.94
C TYR A 185 12.03 -6.27 14.60
N ILE A 186 11.07 -7.04 14.08
CA ILE A 186 9.73 -7.15 14.65
C ILE A 186 9.80 -7.74 16.06
N THR A 187 10.64 -8.76 16.27
CA THR A 187 10.81 -9.41 17.56
C THR A 187 11.42 -8.45 18.57
N ASP A 188 12.49 -7.74 18.19
CA ASP A 188 13.10 -6.69 19.01
C ASP A 188 12.05 -5.65 19.40
N TYR A 189 11.26 -5.17 18.43
CA TYR A 189 10.22 -4.19 18.66
C TYR A 189 9.11 -4.68 19.62
N ILE A 190 8.62 -5.91 19.44
CA ILE A 190 7.59 -6.51 20.32
C ILE A 190 8.16 -6.79 21.72
N SER A 191 9.43 -7.19 21.79
CA SER A 191 10.12 -7.47 23.05
C SER A 191 10.55 -6.21 23.82
N LYS A 192 10.38 -5.01 23.24
CA LYS A 192 10.64 -3.76 23.96
C LYS A 192 9.78 -3.72 25.21
N ASN A 193 10.45 -3.65 26.35
CA ASN A 193 9.78 -3.47 27.63
C ASN A 193 8.88 -2.23 27.55
N LEU A 194 7.61 -2.41 27.94
CA LEU A 194 6.70 -1.29 28.12
C LEU A 194 7.34 -0.27 29.07
N PRO A 195 7.10 1.05 28.86
CA PRO A 195 7.53 2.06 29.81
C PRO A 195 7.04 1.67 31.20
N LYS A 196 7.94 1.68 32.18
CA LYS A 196 7.57 1.41 33.57
C LYS A 196 6.50 2.40 33.99
N THR A 197 5.49 1.94 34.72
CA THR A 197 4.29 2.74 35.06
C THR A 197 4.63 4.10 35.68
N TYR A 198 5.71 4.19 36.49
CA TYR A 198 6.13 5.47 37.07
C TYR A 198 6.61 6.49 36.01
N MET A 199 7.25 6.06 34.92
CA MET A 199 7.68 6.96 33.83
C MET A 199 6.46 7.56 33.12
N VAL A 200 5.38 6.78 32.99
CA VAL A 200 4.11 7.27 32.44
C VAL A 200 3.52 8.34 33.36
N PHE A 201 3.48 8.11 34.67
CA PHE A 201 2.99 9.09 35.64
C PHE A 201 3.86 10.35 35.71
N GLU A 202 5.19 10.23 35.65
CA GLU A 202 6.10 11.39 35.58
C GLU A 202 5.86 12.21 34.32
N THR A 203 5.63 11.56 33.18
CA THR A 203 5.33 12.25 31.92
C THR A 203 4.00 13.00 32.00
N ILE A 204 2.94 12.38 32.56
CA ILE A 204 1.65 13.03 32.80
C ILE A 204 1.82 14.25 33.71
N LYS A 205 2.57 14.10 34.81
CA LYS A 205 2.85 15.19 35.75
C LYS A 205 3.61 16.33 35.08
N ALA A 206 4.62 16.02 34.26
CA ALA A 206 5.41 17.03 33.55
C ALA A 206 4.55 17.83 32.56
N VAL A 207 3.71 17.16 31.76
CA VAL A 207 2.77 17.81 30.83
C VAL A 207 1.76 18.68 31.60
N TYR A 208 1.19 18.16 32.68
CA TYR A 208 0.24 18.90 33.51
C TYR A 208 0.86 20.15 34.14
N THR A 209 2.10 20.05 34.64
CA THR A 209 2.82 21.18 35.26
C THR A 209 3.17 22.24 34.22
N ARG A 210 3.56 21.82 33.02
CA ARG A 210 3.89 22.73 31.91
C ARG A 210 2.67 23.50 31.39
N ASN A 211 1.47 22.92 31.40
CA ASN A 211 0.23 23.58 30.96
C ASN A 211 -0.40 24.48 32.04
N LYS A 212 0.14 24.47 33.27
CA LYS A 212 -0.32 25.32 34.38
C LYS A 212 0.48 26.62 34.54
N GLN A 213 1.58 26.76 33.81
CA GLN A 213 2.32 28.01 33.63
C GLN A 213 1.80 28.74 32.39
#